data_AF-A0A088SG08-F1
#
_entry.id   AF-A0A088SG08-F1
#
_cell.length_a   1.000
_cell.length_b   1.000
_cell.length_c   1.000
_cell.angle_alpha   90.00
_cell.angle_beta   90.00
_cell.angle_gamma   90.00
#
_symmetry.space_group_name_H-M   'P 1'
#
loop_
_entity.id
_entity.type
_entity.pdbx_description
1 polymer ?
#
loop_
_entity_poly.entity_id
_entity_poly.type
_entity_poly.pdbx_seq_one_letter_code
_entity_poly.pdbx_strand_id
1 'polypeptide(L)'
;VVGSGNPADFIPILQFLPSKTMKNFVSINERFTKFVQKIVTEHYATFDKDNIRDITDSLIDHCEDRKLDENSNIQMSDEKIVGIVNDLFGAGFDTISTALSWSVMYLVAYPEIQEKLYQEIKDKVGLDRTPLLSDKPKLLFLEAFILEILRHSSFLPFTIPHCT
;
A
#
# COMPACT_ATOMS: atom_id res chain seq x y z
N VAL A 1 -10.50 -0.35 10.58
CA VAL A 1 -9.69 0.64 9.85
C VAL A 1 -8.89 1.42 10.88
N VAL A 2 -7.57 1.54 10.73
CA VAL A 2 -6.75 2.36 11.63
C VAL A 2 -7.18 3.83 11.43
N GLY A 3 -7.31 4.59 12.52
CA GLY A 3 -7.71 6.01 12.43
C GLY A 3 -9.21 6.27 12.29
N SER A 4 -10.08 5.26 12.40
CA SER A 4 -11.55 5.43 12.33
C SER A 4 -12.21 5.77 13.67
N GLY A 5 -11.52 6.51 14.55
CA GLY A 5 -12.05 6.91 15.85
C GLY A 5 -12.21 5.75 16.85
N ASN A 6 -11.19 4.91 17.03
CA ASN A 6 -11.25 3.82 17.99
C ASN A 6 -11.40 4.38 19.43
N PRO A 7 -12.44 4.00 20.20
CA PRO A 7 -12.64 4.52 21.55
C PRO A 7 -11.45 4.32 22.50
N ALA A 8 -10.64 3.28 22.29
CA ALA A 8 -9.44 3.03 23.08
C ALA A 8 -8.35 4.12 22.92
N ASP A 9 -8.44 4.94 21.87
CA ASP A 9 -7.52 6.06 21.63
C ASP A 9 -7.91 7.30 22.46
N PHE A 10 -9.17 7.39 22.91
CA PHE A 10 -9.72 8.56 23.63
C PHE A 10 -10.08 8.27 25.09
N ILE A 11 -10.34 7.00 25.42
CA ILE A 11 -10.79 6.57 26.74
C ILE A 11 -9.77 5.56 27.31
N PRO A 12 -8.78 6.01 28.10
CA PRO A 12 -7.63 5.19 28.50
C PRO A 12 -7.98 3.87 29.21
N ILE A 13 -9.07 3.84 29.98
CA ILE A 13 -9.50 2.62 30.67
C ILE A 13 -9.79 1.45 29.72
N LEU A 14 -10.20 1.75 28.48
CA LEU A 14 -10.51 0.73 27.47
C LEU A 14 -9.27 -0.02 26.98
N GLN A 15 -8.06 0.53 27.16
CA GLN A 15 -6.81 -0.14 26.78
C GLN A 15 -6.49 -1.33 27.69
N PHE A 16 -6.97 -1.30 28.94
CA PHE A 16 -6.73 -2.36 29.93
C PHE A 16 -7.79 -3.46 29.89
N LEU A 17 -8.94 -3.21 29.24
CA LEU A 17 -10.00 -4.19 29.13
C LEU A 17 -9.64 -5.27 28.08
N PRO A 18 -9.96 -6.55 28.33
CA PRO A 18 -9.71 -7.61 27.35
C PRO A 18 -10.41 -7.34 26.02
N SER A 19 -9.63 -7.03 24.98
CA SER A 19 -10.15 -6.84 23.61
C SER A 19 -9.51 -7.86 22.67
N LYS A 20 -10.32 -8.79 22.14
CA LYS A 20 -9.88 -9.75 21.12
C LYS A 20 -9.41 -9.02 19.86
N THR A 21 -10.10 -7.96 19.47
CA THR A 21 -9.74 -7.12 18.33
C THR A 21 -8.37 -6.47 18.52
N MET A 22 -8.10 -5.89 19.69
CA MET A 22 -6.79 -5.27 19.96
C MET A 22 -5.68 -6.32 20.02
N LYS A 23 -5.91 -7.47 20.65
CA LYS A 23 -4.96 -8.58 20.67
C LYS A 23 -4.62 -9.08 19.25
N ASN A 24 -5.62 -9.19 18.39
CA ASN A 24 -5.41 -9.57 16.99
C ASN A 24 -4.67 -8.47 16.21
N PHE A 25 -4.98 -7.20 16.45
CA PHE A 25 -4.30 -6.08 15.82
C PHE A 25 -2.81 -6.07 16.18
N VAL A 26 -2.47 -6.17 17.47
CA VAL A 26 -1.08 -6.24 17.93
C VAL A 26 -0.36 -7.45 17.35
N SER A 27 -0.97 -8.64 17.36
CA SER A 27 -0.33 -9.85 16.82
C SER A 27 -0.11 -9.79 15.31
N ILE A 28 -1.03 -9.17 14.56
CA ILE A 28 -0.86 -8.93 13.12
C ILE A 28 0.31 -7.97 12.88
N ASN A 29 0.38 -6.86 13.61
CA ASN A 29 1.48 -5.89 13.50
C ASN A 29 2.83 -6.54 13.84
N GLU A 30 2.92 -7.29 14.93
CA GLU A 30 4.16 -7.99 15.31
C GLU A 30 4.60 -8.98 14.23
N ARG A 31 3.67 -9.75 13.66
CA ARG A 31 3.98 -10.70 12.59
C ARG A 31 4.45 -9.98 11.32
N PHE A 32 3.81 -8.86 10.99
CA PHE A 32 4.14 -8.07 9.81
C PHE A 32 5.50 -7.39 9.94
N THR A 33 5.78 -6.75 11.08
CA THR A 33 7.09 -6.16 11.38
C THR A 33 8.19 -7.22 11.32
N LYS A 34 7.99 -8.42 11.89
CA LYS A 34 8.96 -9.52 11.80
C LYS A 34 9.20 -9.98 10.36
N PHE A 35 8.15 -10.01 9.55
CA PHE A 35 8.24 -10.36 8.13
C PHE A 35 9.07 -9.34 7.35
N VAL A 36 8.78 -8.04 7.52
CA VAL A 36 9.53 -6.96 6.86
C VAL A 36 10.99 -6.94 7.34
N GLN A 37 11.22 -7.09 8.64
CA GLN A 37 12.57 -7.17 9.21
C GLN A 37 13.40 -8.27 8.55
N LYS A 38 12.81 -9.46 8.35
CA LYS A 38 13.46 -10.56 7.67
C LYS A 38 13.85 -10.19 6.24
N ILE A 39 12.94 -9.58 5.48
CA ILE A 39 13.22 -9.13 4.10
C ILE A 39 14.37 -8.11 4.06
N VAL A 40 14.36 -7.14 4.97
CA VAL A 40 15.42 -6.13 5.05
C VAL A 40 16.77 -6.77 5.37
N THR A 41 16.82 -7.73 6.30
CA THR A 41 18.05 -8.49 6.60
C THR A 41 18.57 -9.28 5.39
N GLU A 42 17.67 -9.89 4.60
CA GLU A 42 18.03 -10.60 3.36
C GLU A 42 18.59 -9.65 2.30
N HIS A 43 18.07 -8.42 2.21
CA HIS A 43 18.59 -7.39 1.32
C HIS A 43 20.00 -6.96 1.72
N TYR A 44 20.23 -6.68 3.01
CA TYR A 44 21.56 -6.36 3.55
C TYR A 44 22.61 -7.45 3.25
N ALA A 45 22.23 -8.73 3.35
CA ALA A 45 23.16 -9.84 3.11
C ALA A 45 23.62 -9.96 1.64
N THR A 46 22.90 -9.33 0.72
CA THR A 46 23.13 -9.41 -0.73
C THR A 46 23.21 -8.02 -1.37
N PHE A 47 23.41 -6.99 -0.56
CA PHE A 47 23.47 -5.61 -1.00
C PHE A 47 24.71 -5.37 -1.86
N ASP A 48 24.51 -4.70 -2.99
CA ASP A 48 25.56 -4.32 -3.93
C ASP A 48 25.34 -2.85 -4.31
N LYS A 49 26.31 -2.01 -3.94
CA LYS A 49 26.24 -0.56 -4.17
C LYS A 49 26.20 -0.20 -5.65
N ASP A 50 26.79 -1.03 -6.51
CA ASP A 50 26.80 -0.81 -7.95
C ASP A 50 25.52 -1.34 -8.63
N ASN A 51 24.62 -1.99 -7.87
CA ASN A 51 23.41 -2.62 -8.39
C ASN A 51 22.24 -2.54 -7.38
N ILE A 52 21.56 -1.40 -7.36
CA ILE A 52 20.36 -1.17 -6.55
C ILE A 52 19.15 -1.90 -7.15
N ARG A 53 18.63 -2.94 -6.46
CA ARG A 53 17.57 -3.81 -7.00
C ARG A 53 16.18 -3.24 -6.81
N ASP A 54 15.94 -2.59 -5.67
CA ASP A 54 14.63 -2.08 -5.28
C ASP A 54 14.69 -0.94 -4.25
N ILE A 55 13.53 -0.60 -3.69
CA ILE A 55 13.39 0.47 -2.69
C ILE A 55 14.12 0.14 -1.40
N THR A 56 14.20 -1.13 -0.99
CA THR A 56 14.91 -1.56 0.22
C THR A 56 16.41 -1.28 0.05
N ASP A 57 16.99 -1.70 -1.08
CA ASP A 57 18.39 -1.40 -1.39
C ASP A 57 18.66 0.10 -1.50
N SER A 58 17.73 0.85 -2.11
CA SER A 58 17.86 2.31 -2.20
C SER A 58 17.91 2.97 -0.82
N LEU A 59 17.13 2.46 0.14
CA LEU A 59 17.16 2.94 1.52
C LEU A 59 18.43 2.51 2.25
N ILE A 60 18.93 1.30 1.99
CA ILE A 60 20.21 0.81 2.54
C ILE A 60 21.37 1.68 2.04
N ASP A 61 21.48 1.91 0.73
CA ASP A 61 22.52 2.75 0.13
C ASP A 61 22.53 4.17 0.72
N HIS A 62 21.36 4.79 0.81
CA HIS A 62 21.21 6.10 1.42
C HIS A 62 21.61 6.13 2.92
N CYS A 63 21.43 5.03 3.65
CA CYS A 63 21.90 4.90 5.03
C CYS A 63 23.43 4.76 5.12
N GLU A 64 24.05 4.00 4.22
CA GLU A 64 25.51 3.83 4.19
C GLU A 64 26.21 5.14 3.82
N ASP A 65 25.70 5.88 2.84
CA ASP A 65 26.25 7.18 2.43
C ASP A 65 26.20 8.22 3.56
N ARG A 66 25.14 8.23 4.37
CA ARG A 66 25.01 9.16 5.51
C ARG A 66 25.86 8.81 6.72
N LYS A 67 26.27 7.54 6.87
CA LYS A 67 27.23 7.15 7.93
C LYS A 67 28.61 7.80 7.71
N LEU A 68 28.93 8.20 6.48
CA LEU A 68 30.19 8.87 6.13
C LEU A 68 30.17 10.38 6.43
N ASP A 69 29.01 10.96 6.75
CA ASP A 69 28.82 12.39 6.95
C ASP A 69 28.60 12.70 8.44
N GLU A 70 29.69 13.06 9.16
CA GLU A 70 29.72 13.29 10.62
C GLU A 70 28.77 14.40 11.12
N ASN A 71 28.29 15.26 10.21
CA ASN A 71 27.36 16.37 10.50
C ASN A 71 25.88 16.03 10.20
N SER A 72 25.56 14.80 9.83
CA SER A 72 24.17 14.42 9.53
C SER A 72 23.35 14.27 10.82
N ASN A 73 22.54 15.29 11.14
CA ASN A 73 21.63 15.33 12.30
C ASN A 73 20.53 14.23 12.32
N ILE A 74 20.51 13.32 11.33
CA ILE A 74 19.52 12.25 11.21
C ILE A 74 20.27 10.99 10.79
N GLN A 75 20.83 10.26 11.77
CA GLN A 75 21.18 8.87 11.56
C GLN A 75 19.89 8.10 11.24
N MET A 76 19.84 7.55 10.03
CA MET A 76 18.80 6.62 9.62
C MET A 76 19.19 5.26 10.21
N SER A 77 18.47 4.79 11.23
CA SER A 77 18.68 3.48 11.82
C SER A 77 18.01 2.40 10.97
N ASP A 78 18.49 1.16 11.08
CA ASP A 78 17.88 0.00 10.40
C ASP A 78 16.39 -0.14 10.73
N GLU A 79 15.98 0.24 11.94
CA GLU A 79 14.59 0.28 12.39
C GLU A 79 13.73 1.24 11.55
N LYS A 80 14.29 2.37 11.12
CA LYS A 80 13.58 3.32 10.24
C LYS A 80 13.44 2.77 8.83
N ILE A 81 14.44 2.05 8.31
CA ILE A 81 14.33 1.37 7.01
C ILE A 81 13.18 0.36 7.06
N VAL A 82 13.17 -0.48 8.10
CA VAL A 82 12.09 -1.45 8.34
C VAL A 82 10.74 -0.76 8.43
N GLY A 83 10.66 0.37 9.14
CA GLY A 83 9.44 1.19 9.21
C GLY A 83 8.96 1.69 7.85
N ILE A 84 9.83 2.28 7.03
CA ILE A 84 9.47 2.81 5.71
C ILE A 84 9.01 1.69 4.76
N VAL A 85 9.74 0.57 4.73
CA VAL A 85 9.36 -0.59 3.90
C VAL A 85 8.03 -1.18 4.36
N ASN A 86 7.82 -1.24 5.68
CA ASN A 86 6.57 -1.70 6.30
C ASN A 86 5.39 -0.82 5.88
N ASP A 87 5.52 0.49 5.97
CA ASP A 87 4.48 1.45 5.56
C ASP A 87 4.15 1.30 4.07
N LEU A 88 5.17 1.24 3.21
CA LEU A 88 4.96 1.13 1.76
C LEU A 88 4.27 -0.18 1.39
N PHE A 89 4.72 -1.31 1.95
CA PHE A 89 4.15 -2.61 1.65
C PHE A 89 2.75 -2.77 2.23
N GLY A 90 2.53 -2.34 3.47
CA GLY A 90 1.23 -2.40 4.14
C GLY A 90 0.19 -1.55 3.42
N ALA A 91 0.48 -0.27 3.19
CA ALA A 91 -0.42 0.63 2.49
C ALA A 91 -0.67 0.18 1.04
N GLY A 92 0.38 -0.20 0.31
CA GLY A 92 0.27 -0.63 -1.08
C GLY A 92 -0.53 -1.91 -1.25
N PHE A 93 -0.35 -2.90 -0.38
CA PHE A 93 -1.05 -4.17 -0.46
C PHE A 93 -2.54 -4.05 -0.11
N ASP A 94 -2.85 -3.45 1.05
CA ASP A 94 -4.23 -3.43 1.58
C ASP A 94 -5.16 -2.57 0.70
N THR A 95 -4.70 -1.37 0.31
CA THR A 95 -5.52 -0.43 -0.47
C THR A 95 -5.79 -0.92 -1.89
N ILE A 96 -4.78 -1.45 -2.59
CA ILE A 96 -4.95 -1.96 -3.95
C ILE A 96 -5.80 -3.24 -3.95
N SER A 97 -5.57 -4.15 -3.00
CA SER A 97 -6.40 -5.37 -2.89
C SER A 97 -7.87 -5.02 -2.63
N THR A 98 -8.13 -4.03 -1.79
CA THR A 98 -9.49 -3.55 -1.51
C THR A 98 -10.11 -2.90 -2.75
N ALA A 99 -9.39 -2.02 -3.45
CA ALA A 99 -9.87 -1.39 -4.68
C ALA A 99 -10.21 -2.41 -5.77
N LEU A 100 -9.37 -3.42 -5.98
CA LEU A 100 -9.61 -4.51 -6.93
C LEU A 100 -10.80 -5.37 -6.53
N SER A 101 -10.95 -5.67 -5.23
CA SER A 101 -12.09 -6.43 -4.72
C SER A 101 -13.42 -5.71 -4.97
N TRP A 102 -13.47 -4.40 -4.69
CA TRP A 102 -14.62 -3.57 -5.05
C TRP A 102 -14.86 -3.56 -6.56
N SER A 103 -13.79 -3.44 -7.36
CA SER A 103 -13.90 -3.45 -8.83
C SER A 103 -14.58 -4.71 -9.33
N VAL A 104 -14.13 -5.89 -8.89
CA VAL A 104 -14.74 -7.18 -9.28
C VAL A 104 -16.19 -7.25 -8.83
N MET A 105 -16.49 -6.81 -7.60
CA MET A 105 -17.86 -6.80 -7.08
C MET A 105 -18.79 -5.92 -7.94
N TYR A 106 -18.34 -4.71 -8.34
CA TYR A 106 -19.10 -3.84 -9.23
C TYR A 106 -19.27 -4.44 -10.64
N LEU A 107 -18.25 -5.09 -11.20
CA LEU A 107 -18.38 -5.75 -12.51
C LEU A 107 -19.41 -6.89 -12.48
N VAL A 108 -19.46 -7.65 -11.39
CA VAL A 108 -20.46 -8.71 -11.19
C VAL A 108 -21.86 -8.13 -10.99
N ALA A 109 -21.98 -7.04 -10.23
CA ALA A 109 -23.26 -6.40 -9.94
C ALA A 109 -23.84 -5.63 -11.15
N TYR A 110 -22.99 -5.14 -12.05
CA TYR A 110 -23.36 -4.34 -13.22
C TYR A 110 -22.76 -4.92 -14.52
N PRO A 111 -23.28 -6.05 -15.02
CA PRO A 111 -22.73 -6.73 -16.21
C PRO A 111 -22.68 -5.85 -17.46
N GLU A 112 -23.60 -4.90 -17.60
CA GLU A 112 -23.63 -3.93 -18.70
C GLU A 112 -22.43 -2.97 -18.69
N ILE A 113 -21.88 -2.67 -17.51
CA ILE A 113 -20.65 -1.88 -17.37
C ILE A 113 -19.44 -2.74 -17.75
N GLN A 114 -19.41 -4.00 -17.31
CA GLN A 114 -18.37 -4.95 -17.71
C GLN A 114 -18.31 -5.12 -19.24
N GLU A 115 -19.47 -5.27 -19.90
CA GLU A 115 -19.54 -5.39 -21.35
C GLU A 115 -19.02 -4.13 -22.06
N LYS A 116 -19.39 -2.93 -21.58
CA LYS A 116 -18.88 -1.67 -22.15
C LYS A 116 -17.36 -1.53 -22.01
N LEU A 117 -16.80 -1.93 -20.87
CA LEU A 117 -15.34 -1.94 -20.65
C LEU A 117 -14.65 -2.91 -21.61
N TYR A 118 -15.23 -4.09 -21.80
CA TYR A 118 -14.71 -5.08 -22.75
C TYR A 118 -14.73 -4.54 -24.18
N GLN A 119 -15.82 -3.91 -24.62
CA GLN A 119 -15.90 -3.30 -25.95
C GLN A 119 -14.88 -2.15 -26.12
N GLU A 120 -14.70 -1.29 -25.11
CA GLU A 120 -13.69 -0.24 -25.17
C GLU A 120 -12.28 -0.82 -25.38
N ILE A 121 -11.91 -1.84 -24.61
CA ILE A 121 -10.61 -2.51 -24.76
C ILE A 121 -10.48 -3.12 -26.16
N LYS A 122 -11.50 -3.84 -26.63
CA LYS A 122 -11.52 -4.44 -27.95
C LYS A 122 -11.33 -3.41 -29.07
N ASP A 123 -11.99 -2.26 -28.98
CA ASP A 123 -11.95 -1.22 -30.01
C ASP A 123 -10.66 -0.39 -29.99
N LYS A 124 -10.10 -0.12 -28.81
CA LYS A 124 -8.95 0.79 -28.65
C LYS A 124 -7.60 0.10 -28.58
N VAL A 125 -7.57 -1.15 -28.12
CA VAL A 125 -6.36 -1.94 -27.89
C VAL A 125 -6.26 -3.09 -28.89
N GLY A 126 -7.38 -3.75 -29.17
CA GLY A 126 -7.42 -5.02 -29.91
C GLY A 126 -7.38 -6.24 -28.98
N LEU A 127 -7.53 -7.43 -29.56
CA LEU A 127 -7.49 -8.72 -28.85
C LEU A 127 -6.22 -9.53 -29.15
N ASP A 128 -5.35 -9.01 -29.99
CA ASP A 128 -4.09 -9.62 -30.45
C ASP A 128 -2.93 -9.43 -29.47
N ARG A 129 -3.09 -8.52 -28.50
CA ARG A 129 -2.10 -8.24 -27.45
C ARG A 129 -2.75 -7.88 -26.12
N THR A 130 -1.96 -7.90 -25.06
CA THR A 130 -2.38 -7.37 -23.76
C THR A 130 -2.33 -5.83 -23.73
N PRO A 131 -3.20 -5.18 -22.93
CA PRO A 131 -3.14 -3.74 -22.70
C PRO A 131 -1.81 -3.31 -22.06
N LEU A 132 -1.32 -2.13 -22.45
CA LEU A 132 -0.12 -1.50 -21.90
C LEU A 132 -0.49 -0.18 -21.20
N LEU A 133 0.39 0.31 -20.33
CA LEU A 133 0.18 1.60 -19.67
C LEU A 133 0.05 2.77 -20.68
N SER A 134 0.70 2.66 -21.84
CA SER A 134 0.57 3.63 -22.94
C SER A 134 -0.83 3.68 -23.58
N ASP A 135 -1.67 2.67 -23.34
CA ASP A 135 -3.07 2.67 -23.82
C ASP A 135 -3.99 3.45 -22.89
N LYS A 136 -3.58 3.73 -21.64
CA LYS A 136 -4.39 4.42 -20.63
C LYS A 136 -5.13 5.67 -21.19
N PRO A 137 -4.49 6.58 -21.95
CA PRO A 137 -5.16 7.77 -22.47
C PRO A 137 -6.31 7.48 -23.46
N LYS A 138 -6.38 6.27 -24.02
CA LYS A 138 -7.43 5.84 -24.96
C LYS A 138 -8.61 5.13 -24.26
N LEU A 139 -8.42 4.69 -23.02
CA LEU A 139 -9.38 3.90 -22.23
C LEU A 139 -10.13 4.80 -21.25
N LEU A 140 -10.94 5.71 -21.80
CA LEU A 140 -11.60 6.76 -21.01
C LEU A 140 -12.74 6.20 -20.14
N PHE A 141 -13.45 5.18 -20.62
CA PHE A 141 -14.51 4.52 -19.86
C PHE A 141 -13.92 3.69 -18.72
N LEU A 142 -12.78 3.02 -18.91
CA LEU A 142 -12.03 2.38 -17.83
C LEU A 142 -11.59 3.38 -16.75
N GLU A 143 -11.05 4.54 -17.14
CA GLU A 143 -10.69 5.58 -16.15
C GLU A 143 -11.93 6.07 -15.39
N ALA A 144 -13.05 6.30 -16.10
CA ALA A 144 -14.30 6.70 -15.46
C ALA A 144 -14.83 5.64 -14.48
N PHE A 145 -14.72 4.36 -14.84
CA PHE A 145 -15.08 3.24 -13.97
C PHE A 145 -14.21 3.20 -12.70
N ILE A 146 -12.89 3.34 -12.82
CA ILE A 146 -11.98 3.38 -11.67
C ILE A 146 -12.33 4.55 -10.74
N LEU A 147 -12.55 5.74 -11.31
CA LEU A 147 -12.95 6.92 -10.53
C LEU A 147 -14.29 6.70 -9.83
N GLU A 148 -15.25 6.07 -10.49
CA GLU A 148 -16.56 5.80 -9.90
C GLU A 148 -16.50 4.74 -8.79
N ILE A 149 -15.64 3.73 -8.90
CA ILE A 149 -15.39 2.78 -7.79
C ILE A 149 -14.83 3.52 -6.59
N LEU A 150 -13.80 4.35 -6.78
CA LEU A 150 -13.18 5.11 -5.70
C LEU A 150 -14.20 6.04 -5.03
N ARG A 151 -15.04 6.72 -5.82
CA ARG A 151 -16.07 7.63 -5.33
C ARG A 151 -17.21 6.89 -4.61
N HIS A 152 -17.81 5.88 -5.25
CA HIS A 152 -19.01 5.23 -4.75
C HIS A 152 -18.72 4.30 -3.57
N SER A 153 -17.64 3.54 -3.60
CA SER A 153 -17.27 2.70 -2.45
C SER A 153 -16.79 3.56 -1.29
N SER A 154 -16.09 4.66 -1.58
CA SER A 154 -15.39 5.49 -0.58
C SER A 154 -14.72 4.60 0.47
N PHE A 155 -14.04 3.52 0.04
CA PHE A 155 -13.56 2.47 0.94
C PHE A 155 -12.50 2.96 1.94
N LEU A 156 -11.93 4.14 1.68
CA LEU A 156 -11.23 4.98 2.65
C LEU A 156 -12.12 6.19 3.01
N PRO A 157 -13.09 6.02 3.94
CA PRO A 157 -14.07 7.07 4.24
C PRO A 157 -13.48 8.25 5.05
N PHE A 158 -12.32 8.04 5.67
CA PHE A 158 -11.57 9.05 6.41
C PHE A 158 -10.11 8.99 5.99
N THR A 159 -9.42 10.13 6.06
CA THR A 159 -7.96 10.15 6.00
C THR A 159 -7.39 9.59 7.31
N ILE A 160 -6.07 9.37 7.35
CA ILE A 160 -5.37 9.21 8.62
C ILE A 160 -5.59 10.51 9.44
N PRO A 161 -5.89 10.45 10.75
CA PRO A 161 -6.12 11.65 11.56
C PRO A 161 -4.95 12.66 11.50
N HIS A 162 -5.29 13.95 11.39
CA HIS A 162 -4.33 15.06 11.40
C HIS A 162 -4.33 15.78 12.76
N CYS A 163 -3.27 16.54 13.04
CA CYS A 163 -3.14 17.43 14.20
C CYS A 163 -2.56 18.78 13.76
N THR A 164 -2.91 19.88 14.43
CA THR A 164 -2.44 21.26 14.18
C THR A 164 -1.64 21.78 15.35
#